data_AF-A0A3P6T0M4-F1
#
_entry.id   AF-A0A3P6T0M4-F1
#
_cell.length_a   1.000
_cell.length_b   1.000
_cell.length_c   1.000
_cell.angle_alpha   90.00
_cell.angle_beta   90.00
_cell.angle_gamma   90.00
#
_symmetry.space_group_name_H-M   'P 1'
#
loop_
_entity.id
_entity.type
_entity.pdbx_description
1 polymer ?
#
loop_
_entity_poly.entity_id
_entity_poly.type
_entity_poly.pdbx_seq_one_letter_code
_entity_poly.pdbx_strand_id
1 'polypeptide(L)'
;MEADKQCQGLDMRSFLMLPMQRVTRYPLLVYAILDRLKRGCEEYEVATKALHAANRVVGECNEGARRMERTEQLLEVDRRLVYKDPDLKYVITVII
;
A
#
# COMPACT_ATOMS: atom_id res chain seq x y z
N MET A 1 13.10 10.89 -20.29
CA MET A 1 13.03 9.41 -20.07
C MET A 1 14.23 9.01 -19.23
N GLU A 2 14.20 7.85 -18.57
CA GLU A 2 15.04 7.37 -17.45
C GLU A 2 16.55 7.72 -17.47
N ALA A 3 17.11 8.06 -18.63
CA ALA A 3 18.45 8.65 -18.78
C ALA A 3 18.59 10.10 -18.26
N ASP A 4 17.50 10.76 -17.84
CA ASP A 4 17.55 12.09 -17.24
C ASP A 4 18.36 12.06 -15.94
N LYS A 5 19.20 13.07 -15.71
CA LYS A 5 20.01 13.17 -14.49
C LYS A 5 19.16 13.21 -13.22
N GLN A 6 17.93 13.72 -13.29
CA GLN A 6 16.99 13.74 -12.17
C GLN A 6 16.52 12.33 -11.76
N CYS A 7 16.55 11.37 -12.69
CA CYS A 7 16.19 9.99 -12.41
C CYS A 7 17.29 9.25 -11.61
N GLN A 8 18.49 9.83 -11.47
CA GLN A 8 19.61 9.27 -10.69
C GLN A 8 19.95 7.80 -11.07
N GLY A 9 19.71 7.41 -12.32
CA GLY A 9 19.93 6.05 -12.80
C GLY A 9 18.91 5.00 -12.33
N LEU A 10 17.79 5.43 -11.73
CA LEU A 10 16.68 4.56 -11.35
C LEU A 10 15.73 4.35 -12.53
N ASP A 11 15.21 3.12 -12.64
CA ASP A 11 14.17 2.77 -13.60
C ASP A 11 12.78 3.20 -13.09
N MET A 12 11.81 3.25 -14.00
CA MET A 12 10.43 3.62 -13.70
C MET A 12 9.83 2.72 -12.61
N ARG A 13 10.16 1.42 -12.63
CA ARG A 13 9.69 0.48 -11.60
C ARG A 13 10.15 0.89 -10.21
N SER A 14 11.39 1.34 -10.05
CA SER A 14 11.90 1.84 -8.77
C SER A 14 11.11 3.06 -8.29
N PHE A 15 10.77 3.99 -9.19
CA PHE A 15 9.94 5.15 -8.87
C PHE A 15 8.54 4.77 -8.41
N LEU A 16 7.93 3.75 -9.03
CA LEU A 16 6.61 3.24 -8.64
C LEU A 16 6.60 2.60 -7.24
N MET A 17 7.75 2.15 -6.74
CA MET A 17 7.89 1.60 -5.39
C MET A 17 8.08 2.68 -4.31
N LEU A 18 8.54 3.89 -4.68
CA LEU A 18 8.84 4.97 -3.72
C LEU A 18 7.67 5.34 -2.80
N PRO A 19 6.40 5.42 -3.26
CA PRO A 19 5.29 5.76 -2.37
C PRO A 19 5.12 4.74 -1.23
N MET A 20 5.17 3.44 -1.54
CA MET A 20 5.04 2.41 -0.52
C MET A 20 6.26 2.38 0.41
N GLN A 21 7.47 2.58 -0.13
CA GLN A 21 8.69 2.74 0.67
C GLN A 21 8.60 3.95 1.62
N ARG A 22 7.98 5.05 1.18
CA ARG A 22 7.81 6.25 2.00
C ARG A 22 6.81 6.00 3.12
N VAL A 23 5.67 5.38 2.81
CA VAL A 23 4.62 5.07 3.77
C VAL A 23 5.14 4.16 4.89
N THR A 24 5.88 3.10 4.56
CA THR A 24 6.46 2.18 5.56
C THR A 24 7.58 2.79 6.39
N ARG A 25 8.23 3.86 5.90
CA ARG A 25 9.30 4.55 6.63
C ARG A 25 8.79 5.48 7.72
N TYR A 26 7.57 6.01 7.61
CA TYR A 26 7.02 6.94 8.61
C TYR A 26 6.94 6.35 10.03
N PRO A 27 6.39 5.14 10.25
CA PRO A 27 6.38 4.54 11.58
C PRO A 27 7.78 4.42 12.20
N LEU A 28 8.80 4.06 11.40
CA LEU A 28 10.18 3.92 11.88
C LEU A 28 10.76 5.25 12.35
N LEU A 29 10.52 6.32 11.59
CA LEU A 29 11.00 7.67 11.93
C LEU A 29 10.27 8.23 13.15
N VAL A 30 8.96 8.04 13.25
CA VAL A 30 8.17 8.50 14.39
C VAL A 30 8.54 7.72 15.65
N TYR A 31 8.77 6.40 15.54
CA TYR A 31 9.27 5.59 16.63
C TYR A 31 10.64 6.09 17.13
N ALA A 32 11.57 6.40 16.22
CA ALA A 32 12.88 6.92 16.60
C ALA A 32 12.82 8.28 17.32
N ILE A 33 11.79 9.10 17.05
CA ILE A 33 11.51 10.31 17.81
C ILE A 33 10.94 9.94 19.18
N LEU A 34 9.92 9.09 19.23
CA LEU A 34 9.25 8.67 20.46
C LEU A 34 10.21 8.03 21.48
N ASP A 35 11.16 7.22 21.01
CA ASP A 35 12.18 6.54 21.83
C ASP A 35 13.11 7.53 22.58
N ARG A 36 13.23 8.77 22.08
CA ARG A 36 14.04 9.83 22.68
C ARG A 36 13.24 10.75 23.62
N LEU A 37 11.92 10.61 23.68
CA LEU A 37 11.06 11.45 24.51
C LEU A 37 10.91 10.85 25.91
N LYS A 38 10.86 11.73 26.92
CA LYS A 38 10.58 11.31 28.29
C LYS A 38 9.12 10.89 28.39
N ARG A 39 8.86 9.71 28.96
CA ARG A 39 7.49 9.21 29.17
C ARG A 39 6.67 10.19 30.01
N GLY A 40 5.41 10.35 29.65
CA GLY A 40 4.44 11.17 30.37
C GLY A 40 4.47 12.67 30.07
N CYS A 41 5.30 13.14 29.11
CA CYS A 41 5.18 14.50 28.59
C CYS A 41 4.16 14.57 27.44
N GLU A 42 3.68 15.77 27.13
CA GLU A 42 2.70 15.99 26.06
C GLU A 42 3.23 15.51 24.70
N GLU A 43 4.50 15.77 24.42
CA GLU A 43 5.16 15.35 23.17
C GLU A 43 5.19 13.83 23.03
N TYR A 44 5.37 13.09 24.14
CA TYR A 44 5.34 11.63 24.13
C TYR A 44 3.96 11.10 23.73
N GLU A 45 2.90 11.69 24.28
CA GLU A 45 1.52 11.33 23.93
C GLU A 45 1.19 11.66 22.47
N VAL A 46 1.63 12.83 21.98
CA VAL A 46 1.45 13.23 20.58
C VAL A 46 2.21 12.29 19.64
N ALA A 47 3.47 12.00 19.93
CA ALA A 47 4.29 11.10 19.11
C ALA A 47 3.74 9.66 19.13
N THR A 48 3.17 9.21 20.25
CA THR A 48 2.49 7.90 20.35
C THR A 48 1.27 7.85 19.43
N LYS A 49 0.41 8.88 19.45
CA LYS A 49 -0.75 8.98 18.55
C LYS A 49 -0.32 9.02 17.08
N ALA A 50 0.73 9.78 16.75
CA ALA A 50 1.28 9.84 15.40
C ALA A 50 1.81 8.47 14.94
N LEU A 51 2.49 7.73 15.82
CA LEU A 51 2.99 6.39 15.52
C LEU A 51 1.83 5.42 15.24
N HIS A 52 0.76 5.46 16.03
CA HIS A 52 -0.44 4.65 15.78
C HIS A 52 -1.09 4.99 14.45
N ALA A 53 -1.26 6.28 14.12
CA ALA A 53 -1.82 6.71 12.85
C ALA A 53 -0.96 6.25 11.66
N ALA A 54 0.37 6.40 11.75
CA ALA A 54 1.29 5.96 10.70
C ALA A 54 1.20 4.44 10.47
N ASN A 55 1.19 3.63 11.55
CA ASN A 55 1.04 2.18 11.44
C ASN A 55 -0.31 1.78 10.85
N ARG A 56 -1.39 2.49 11.21
CA ARG A 56 -2.71 2.25 10.64
C ARG A 56 -2.72 2.47 9.12
N VAL A 57 -2.17 3.58 8.65
CA VAL A 57 -2.09 3.89 7.21
C VAL A 57 -1.29 2.82 6.47
N VAL A 58 -0.15 2.38 7.02
CA VAL A 58 0.64 1.27 6.43
C VAL A 58 -0.21 0.00 6.33
N GLY A 59 -0.97 -0.33 7.38
CA GLY A 59 -1.89 -1.47 7.39
C GLY A 59 -2.97 -1.37 6.31
N GLU A 60 -3.62 -0.21 6.19
CA GLU A 60 -4.67 0.04 5.18
C GLU A 60 -4.12 -0.06 3.75
N CYS A 61 -2.93 0.50 3.47
CA CYS A 61 -2.28 0.38 2.17
C CYS A 61 -1.96 -1.09 1.83
N ASN A 62 -1.44 -1.84 2.80
CA ASN A 62 -1.08 -3.24 2.62
C ASN A 62 -2.31 -4.14 2.40
N GLU A 63 -3.42 -3.87 3.09
CA GLU A 63 -4.70 -4.54 2.84
C GLU A 63 -5.28 -4.18 1.47
N GLY A 64 -5.17 -2.92 1.05
CA GLY A 64 -5.57 -2.48 -0.29
C GLY A 64 -4.80 -3.22 -1.38
N ALA A 65 -3.47 -3.33 -1.24
CA ALA A 65 -2.62 -4.08 -2.17
C ALA A 65 -3.01 -5.56 -2.22
N ARG A 66 -3.19 -6.21 -1.06
CA ARG A 66 -3.67 -7.60 -0.98
C ARG A 66 -5.04 -7.80 -1.63
N ARG A 67 -5.96 -6.85 -1.46
CA ARG A 67 -7.29 -6.93 -2.08
C ARG A 67 -7.16 -6.87 -3.60
N MET A 68 -6.36 -5.94 -4.12
CA MET A 68 -6.15 -5.79 -5.57
C MET A 68 -5.49 -7.02 -6.19
N GLU A 69 -4.49 -7.61 -5.52
CA GLU A 69 -3.87 -8.87 -5.95
C GLU A 69 -4.90 -10.02 -6.02
N ARG A 70 -5.77 -10.16 -5.01
CA ARG A 70 -6.85 -11.15 -5.04
C ARG A 70 -7.85 -10.88 -6.16
N THR A 71 -8.22 -9.63 -6.39
CA THR A 71 -9.09 -9.24 -7.51
C THR A 71 -8.45 -9.62 -8.84
N GLU A 72 -7.16 -9.36 -9.04
CA GLU A 72 -6.44 -9.74 -10.26
C GLU A 72 -6.42 -11.27 -10.48
N GLN A 73 -6.17 -12.04 -9.42
CA GLN A 73 -6.25 -13.51 -9.46
C GLN A 73 -7.65 -14.00 -9.85
N LEU A 74 -8.69 -13.37 -9.32
CA LEU A 74 -10.07 -13.74 -9.62
C LEU A 74 -10.43 -13.43 -11.09
N LEU A 75 -9.99 -12.27 -11.59
CA LEU A 75 -10.12 -11.91 -13.01
C LEU A 75 -9.35 -12.87 -13.92
N GLU A 76 -8.20 -13.38 -13.50
CA GLU A 76 -7.46 -14.38 -14.27
C GLU A 76 -8.22 -15.70 -14.39
N VAL A 77 -8.85 -16.16 -13.31
CA VAL A 77 -9.71 -17.35 -13.32
C VAL A 77 -10.92 -17.11 -14.22
N ASP A 78 -11.60 -15.97 -14.07
CA ASP A 78 -12.77 -15.59 -14.89
C ASP A 78 -12.45 -15.65 -16.40
N ARG A 79 -11.30 -15.10 -16.82
CA ARG A 79 -10.85 -15.13 -18.22
C ARG A 79 -10.72 -16.54 -18.79
N ARG A 80 -10.53 -17.56 -17.96
CA ARG A 80 -10.34 -18.96 -18.37
C ARG A 80 -11.64 -19.77 -18.31
N LEU A 81 -12.71 -19.23 -17.73
CA LEU A 81 -14.00 -19.91 -17.63
C LEU A 81 -14.78 -19.81 -18.95
N VAL A 82 -15.33 -20.96 -19.38
CA VAL A 82 -16.26 -21.02 -20.50
C VAL A 82 -17.68 -21.07 -19.94
N TYR A 83 -18.39 -19.96 -20.08
CA TYR A 83 -19.76 -19.84 -19.63
C TYR A 83 -20.72 -20.47 -20.65
N LYS A 84 -21.55 -21.41 -20.19
CA LYS A 84 -22.62 -22.01 -21.02
C LYS A 84 -23.77 -21.03 -21.29
N ASP A 85 -23.95 -20.08 -20.38
CA ASP A 85 -24.96 -19.02 -20.45
C ASP A 85 -24.24 -17.65 -20.47
N PRO A 86 -24.48 -16.81 -21.50
CA PRO A 86 -23.91 -15.46 -21.59
C PRO A 86 -24.27 -14.55 -20.41
N ASP A 87 -25.43 -14.75 -19.78
CA ASP A 87 -25.90 -13.92 -18.67
C ASP A 87 -25.06 -14.18 -17.40
N LEU A 88 -24.52 -15.39 -17.25
CA LEU A 88 -23.61 -15.73 -16.14
C LEU A 88 -22.28 -14.95 -16.19
N LYS A 89 -21.80 -14.64 -17.40
CA LYS A 89 -20.57 -13.86 -17.61
C LYS A 89 -20.74 -12.41 -17.15
N TYR A 90 -21.90 -11.82 -17.46
CA TYR A 90 -22.20 -10.43 -17.10
C TYR A 90 -22.32 -10.24 -15.58
N VAL A 91 -22.90 -11.21 -14.88
CA VAL A 91 -23.03 -11.18 -13.42
C VAL A 91 -21.66 -11.22 -12.73
N ILE A 92 -20.73 -12.02 -13.22
CA ILE A 92 -19.40 -12.15 -12.61
C ILE A 92 -18.55 -10.89 -12.82
N THR A 93 -18.63 -10.26 -13.99
CA THR A 93 -17.91 -8.99 -14.25
C THR A 93 -18.39 -7.82 -13.38
N VAL A 94 -19.63 -7.87 -12.86
CA VAL A 94 -20.22 -6.81 -12.03
C VAL A 94 -19.94 -7.00 -10.54
N ILE A 95 -19.67 -8.23 -10.10
CA ILE A 95 -19.43 -8.59 -8.68
C ILE A 95 -17.95 -8.42 -8.29
N ILE A 96 -17.04 -8.57 -9.26
CA ILE A 96 -15.58 -8.42 -9.08
C ILE A 96 -15.18 -6.95 -9.22
#